data_AF-A0A2W4QR38-F1
#
_entry.id   AF-A0A2W4QR38-F1
#
_cell.length_a   1.000
_cell.length_b   1.000
_cell.length_c   1.000
_cell.angle_alpha   90.00
_cell.angle_beta   90.00
_cell.angle_gamma   90.00
#
_symmetry.space_group_name_H-M   'P 1'
#
loop_
_entity.id
_entity.type
_entity.pdbx_description
1 polymer ?
#
loop_
_entity_poly.entity_id
_entity_poly.type
_entity_poly.pdbx_seq_one_letter_code
_entity_poly.pdbx_strand_id
1 'polypeptide(L)' 'MKDGIDSADLIQLPFEEPPAPGEAVEVAPGVLWARMPLPVRLNHVNVWILADDDGWTVVDCGLDSPETRAAWDRLI' A
#
# COMPACT_ATOMS: atom_id res chain seq x y z
N MET A 1 -7.96 38.54 5.24
CA MET A 1 -6.82 38.02 4.47
C MET A 1 -5.93 37.27 5.44
N LYS A 2 -6.10 35.95 5.53
CA LYS A 2 -5.11 35.05 6.11
C LYS A 2 -4.63 34.26 4.90
N ASP A 3 -3.34 34.35 4.63
CA ASP A 3 -2.72 33.92 3.38
C ASP A 3 -3.13 32.48 3.09
N GLY A 4 -3.88 32.32 1.99
CA GLY A 4 -4.37 31.02 1.56
C GLY A 4 -3.19 30.17 1.15
N ILE A 5 -3.11 28.97 1.71
CA ILE A 5 -2.23 27.91 1.19
C ILE A 5 -2.58 27.77 -0.29
N ASP A 6 -1.63 28.07 -1.17
CA ASP A 6 -1.80 27.86 -2.60
C ASP A 6 -2.03 26.36 -2.81
N SER A 7 -2.93 26.01 -3.72
CA SER A 7 -3.14 24.63 -4.15
C SER A 7 -1.84 23.91 -4.58
N ALA A 8 -0.80 24.65 -4.94
CA ALA A 8 0.54 24.14 -5.22
C ALA A 8 1.32 23.65 -3.97
N ASP A 9 0.94 24.06 -2.76
CA ASP A 9 1.52 23.61 -1.47
C ASP A 9 0.78 22.40 -0.86
N LEU A 10 -0.11 21.76 -1.64
CA LEU A 10 -0.92 20.61 -1.23
C LEU A 10 -0.17 19.26 -1.34
N ILE A 11 -0.75 18.24 -0.72
CA ILE A 11 -0.29 16.84 -0.78
C ILE A 11 -0.14 16.40 -2.23
N GLN A 12 1.09 16.07 -2.63
CA GLN A 12 1.40 15.48 -3.92
C GLN A 12 1.23 13.96 -3.82
N LEU A 13 0.48 13.37 -4.74
CA LEU A 13 0.32 11.92 -4.85
C LEU A 13 1.19 11.44 -6.03
N PRO A 14 2.43 10.99 -5.78
CA PRO A 14 3.34 10.58 -6.86
C PRO A 14 2.87 9.33 -7.61
N PHE A 15 1.92 8.59 -7.04
CA PHE A 15 1.27 7.43 -7.64
C PHE A 15 -0.24 7.72 -7.70
N GLU A 16 -0.77 7.80 -8.92
CA GLU A 16 -2.19 8.12 -9.16
C GLU A 16 -3.10 6.95 -8.76
N GLU A 17 -2.70 5.74 -9.16
CA GLU A 17 -3.47 4.53 -8.90
C GLU A 17 -2.78 3.65 -7.84
N PRO A 18 -3.53 3.17 -6.84
CA PRO A 18 -3.03 2.16 -5.93
C PRO A 18 -3.04 0.76 -6.55
N PRO A 19 -2.20 -0.17 -6.04
CA PRO A 19 -2.24 -1.56 -6.46
C PRO A 19 -3.62 -2.18 -6.15
N ALA A 20 -4.12 -3.01 -7.07
CA ALA A 20 -5.32 -3.79 -6.81
C ALA A 20 -5.05 -4.89 -5.76
N PRO A 21 -6.10 -5.48 -5.14
CA PRO A 21 -5.90 -6.59 -4.20
C PRO A 21 -5.15 -7.76 -4.83
N GLY A 22 -4.05 -8.17 -4.20
CA GLY A 22 -3.15 -9.21 -4.70
C GLY A 22 -2.14 -8.74 -5.75
N GLU A 23 -1.97 -7.43 -5.91
CA GLU A 23 -0.90 -6.82 -6.71
C GLU A 23 0.04 -6.00 -5.82
N ALA A 24 1.26 -5.80 -6.30
CA ALA A 24 2.25 -4.93 -5.67
C ALA A 24 2.93 -4.06 -6.72
N VAL A 25 3.24 -2.82 -6.35
CA VAL A 25 3.95 -1.85 -7.21
C VAL A 25 5.22 -1.38 -6.49
N GLU A 26 6.33 -1.29 -7.21
CA GLU A 26 7.57 -0.74 -6.67
C GLU A 26 7.48 0.79 -6.64
N VAL A 27 7.57 1.38 -5.44
CA VAL A 27 7.46 2.83 -5.22
C VAL A 27 8.80 3.52 -4.96
N ALA A 28 9.82 2.73 -4.64
CA ALA A 28 11.22 3.11 -4.54
C ALA A 28 12.06 1.84 -4.73
N PRO A 29 13.35 1.94 -5.07
CA PRO A 29 14.21 0.77 -5.27
C PRO A 29 14.14 -0.20 -4.07
N GLY A 30 13.66 -1.42 -4.31
CA GLY A 30 13.50 -2.46 -3.30
C GLY A 30 12.34 -2.27 -2.33
N VAL A 31 11.43 -1.32 -2.57
CA VAL A 31 10.27 -1.03 -1.71
C VAL A 31 8.99 -1.19 -2.51
N LEU A 32 8.25 -2.25 -2.22
CA LEU A 32 6.95 -2.51 -2.83
C LEU A 32 5.81 -2.09 -1.91
N TRP A 33 4.80 -1.51 -2.53
CA TRP A 33 3.51 -1.18 -1.95
C TRP A 33 2.48 -2.22 -2.38
N ALA A 34 1.76 -2.80 -1.44
CA ALA A 34 0.55 -3.59 -1.69
C ALA A 34 -0.59 -3.16 -0.75
N ARG A 35 -1.80 -3.67 -0.99
CA ARG A 35 -2.99 -3.38 -0.19
C ARG A 35 -3.73 -4.65 0.23
N MET A 36 -4.15 -4.68 1.50
CA MET A 36 -5.02 -5.72 2.05
C MET A 36 -6.42 -5.17 2.29
N PRO A 37 -7.48 -5.88 1.86
CA PRO A 37 -8.85 -5.42 2.02
C PRO A 37 -9.28 -5.44 3.51
N LEU A 38 -10.21 -4.54 3.87
CA LEU A 38 -10.83 -4.51 5.20
C LEU A 38 -12.36 -4.47 5.05
N PRO A 39 -13.14 -5.23 5.86
CA PRO A 39 -14.60 -5.31 5.74
C PRO A 39 -15.32 -4.16 6.49
N VAL A 40 -14.77 -2.94 6.47
CA VAL A 40 -15.32 -1.75 7.12
C VAL A 40 -15.16 -0.52 6.22
N ARG A 41 -15.66 0.66 6.66
CA ARG A 41 -15.61 1.90 5.86
C ARG A 41 -14.18 2.27 5.44
N LEU A 42 -13.21 2.14 6.36
CA LEU A 42 -11.80 2.12 6.00
C LEU A 42 -11.54 0.77 5.34
N ASN A 43 -11.65 0.73 4.02
CA ASN A 43 -11.83 -0.51 3.26
C ASN A 43 -10.52 -1.21 2.86
N HIS A 44 -9.36 -0.66 3.25
CA HIS A 44 -8.06 -1.26 3.03
C HIS A 44 -7.02 -0.76 4.05
N VAL A 45 -5.92 -1.51 4.15
CA VAL A 45 -4.66 -1.06 4.75
C VAL A 45 -3.53 -1.27 3.74
N ASN A 46 -2.53 -0.40 3.77
CA ASN A 46 -1.31 -0.59 2.99
C ASN A 46 -0.39 -1.55 3.73
N VAL A 47 0.30 -2.41 2.99
CA VAL A 47 1.40 -3.24 3.49
C VAL A 47 2.63 -2.97 2.64
N TRP A 48 3.81 -3.16 3.23
CA TRP A 48 5.08 -2.89 2.56
C TRP A 48 5.94 -4.14 2.51
N ILE A 49 6.55 -4.38 1.36
CA ILE A 49 7.41 -5.54 1.11
C ILE A 49 8.76 -4.98 0.69
N LEU A 50 9.79 -5.24 1.51
CA LEU A 50 11.11 -4.64 1.39
C LEU A 50 12.10 -5.72 0.96
N ALA A 51 12.83 -5.46 -0.13
CA ALA A 51 13.90 -6.34 -0.55
C ALA A 51 14.99 -6.40 0.53
N ASP A 52 15.43 -7.60 0.85
CA ASP A 52 16.48 -7.89 1.82
C ASP A 52 17.47 -8.90 1.22
N ASP A 53 18.64 -9.08 1.84
CA ASP A 53 19.77 -9.82 1.26
C ASP A 53 19.39 -11.21 0.73
N ASP A 54 18.58 -11.95 1.48
CA ASP A 54 18.13 -13.32 1.14
C ASP A 54 16.59 -13.45 1.05
N GLY A 55 15.88 -12.36 0.73
CA GLY A 55 14.43 -12.42 0.55
C GLY A 55 13.70 -11.10 0.76
N TRP A 56 12.64 -11.14 1.55
CA TRP A 56 11.73 -10.02 1.75
C TRP A 56 11.40 -9.82 3.24
N THR A 57 11.46 -8.58 3.69
CA THR A 57 10.90 -8.15 4.97
C THR A 57 9.53 -7.53 4.73
N VAL A 58 8.51 -8.00 5.45
CA VAL A 58 7.13 -7.49 5.34
C VAL A 58 6.80 -6.60 6.54
N VAL A 59 6.16 -5.45 6.28
CA VAL A 59 5.62 -4.54 7.29
C VAL A 59 4.10 -4.52 7.18
N ASP A 60 3.44 -4.87 8.29
CA ASP A 60 2.00 -5.12 8.44
C ASP A 60 1.44 -6.27 7.59
N CYS A 61 0.28 -6.81 8.00
CA CYS A 61 -0.30 -8.00 7.36
C CYS A 61 -1.78 -7.88 6.98
N GLY A 62 -2.49 -6.86 7.49
CA GLY A 62 -3.95 -6.77 7.39
C GLY A 62 -4.71 -7.61 8.42
N LEU A 63 -6.01 -7.77 8.23
CA LEU A 63 -6.87 -8.60 9.08
C LEU A 63 -6.82 -10.06 8.64
N ASP A 64 -6.97 -10.99 9.60
CA ASP A 64 -7.17 -12.40 9.29
C ASP A 64 -8.57 -12.63 8.70
N SER A 65 -8.66 -12.61 7.37
CA SER A 65 -9.89 -12.93 6.62
C SER A 65 -9.58 -13.75 5.37
N PRO A 66 -10.57 -14.45 4.79
CA PRO A 66 -10.40 -15.17 3.54
C PRO A 66 -9.89 -14.28 2.39
N GLU A 67 -10.36 -13.04 2.32
CA GLU A 67 -9.99 -12.08 1.28
C GLU A 67 -8.54 -11.61 1.42
N THR A 68 -8.08 -11.32 2.65
CA THR A 68 -6.68 -10.98 2.92
C THR A 68 -5.74 -12.13 2.60
N ARG A 69 -6.09 -13.36 2.98
CA ARG A 69 -5.29 -14.56 2.66
C ARG A 69 -5.20 -14.78 1.15
N ALA A 70 -6.33 -14.68 0.44
CA ALA A 70 -6.35 -14.79 -1.02
C ALA A 70 -5.56 -13.67 -1.72
N ALA A 71 -5.49 -12.48 -1.15
CA ALA A 71 -4.64 -11.40 -1.66
C ALA A 71 -3.15 -11.73 -1.44
N TRP A 72 -2.76 -12.21 -0.27
CA TRP A 72 -1.39 -12.66 0.00
C TRP A 72 -0.95 -13.83 -0.90
N ASP A 73 -1.82 -14.83 -1.10
CA ASP A 73 -1.53 -15.99 -1.96
C ASP A 73 -1.27 -15.61 -3.43
N ARG A 74 -1.70 -14.41 -3.86
CA ARG A 74 -1.41 -13.89 -5.21
C ARG A 74 -0.10 -13.11 -5.31
N LEU A 75 0.46 -12.67 -4.18
CA LEU A 75 1.72 -11.93 -4.11
C LEU A 75 2.95 -12.85 -4.04
N ILE A 76 2.74 -14.13 -3.70
CA ILE A 76 3.75 -15.20 -3.64
C ILE A 76 3.80 -15.93 -4.98
#